data_AF-A0A8U0L4A3-F1
#
_entry.id   AF-A0A8U0L4A3-F1
#
_cell.length_a   1.000
_cell.length_b   1.000
_cell.length_c   1.000
_cell.angle_alpha   90.00
_cell.angle_beta   90.00
_cell.angle_gamma   90.00
#
_symmetry.space_group_name_H-M   'P 1'
#
loop_
_entity.id
_entity.type
_entity.pdbx_description
1 polymer ?
#
loop_
_entity_poly.entity_id
_entity_poly.type
_entity_poly.pdbx_seq_one_letter_code
_entity_poly.pdbx_strand_id
1 'polypeptide(L)' 'MTAVESLPVYKTAEEVAASRGDNLTSLIGAYLAGYVAGGYGPRRVVKVNTVRRFERSASGRAIMPADWDDPEDDIYDNL' A
#
# COMPACT_ATOMS: atom_id res chain seq x y z
N MET A 1 21.67 9.91 -12.42
CA MET A 1 22.10 9.62 -11.05
C MET A 1 20.90 9.88 -10.14
N THR A 2 20.43 8.87 -9.43
CA THR A 2 19.30 8.99 -8.50
C THR A 2 19.76 9.51 -7.13
N ALA A 3 18.82 10.02 -6.31
CA ALA A 3 19.15 10.45 -4.94
C ALA A 3 19.74 9.30 -4.10
N VAL A 4 19.34 8.05 -4.38
CA VAL A 4 19.85 6.85 -3.71
C VAL A 4 21.30 6.57 -4.09
N GLU A 5 21.66 6.72 -5.37
CA GLU A 5 23.04 6.56 -5.87
C GLU A 5 24.02 7.62 -5.35
N SER A 6 23.51 8.76 -4.86
CA SER A 6 24.35 9.79 -4.25
C SER A 6 24.71 9.55 -2.78
N LEU A 7 24.11 8.52 -2.15
CA LEU A 7 24.39 8.20 -0.74
C LEU A 7 25.77 7.55 -0.60
N PRO A 8 26.60 7.96 0.38
CA PRO A 8 27.91 7.34 0.62
C PRO A 8 27.83 5.82 0.83
N VAL A 9 26.75 5.36 1.45
CA VAL A 9 26.48 3.94 1.73
C VAL A 9 26.17 3.16 0.45
N TYR A 10 25.66 3.81 -0.59
CA TYR A 10 25.39 3.16 -1.86
C TYR A 10 26.70 2.72 -2.53
N LYS A 11 27.71 3.60 -2.52
CA LYS A 11 29.03 3.29 -3.09
C LYS A 11 29.72 2.13 -2.37
N THR A 12 29.66 2.09 -1.04
CA THR A 12 30.23 0.97 -0.28
C THR A 12 29.49 -0.33 -0.55
N ALA A 13 28.17 -0.30 -0.70
CA ALA A 13 27.38 -1.46 -1.08
C ALA A 13 27.69 -1.96 -2.50
N GLU A 14 27.97 -1.04 -3.43
CA GLU A 14 28.35 -1.36 -4.81
C GLU A 14 29.72 -2.05 -4.87
N GLU A 15 30.71 -1.56 -4.13
CA GLU A 15 32.04 -2.17 -4.01
C GLU A 15 31.96 -3.59 -3.40
N VAL A 16 31.13 -3.77 -2.37
CA VAL A 16 30.91 -5.08 -1.75
C VAL A 16 30.23 -6.04 -2.72
N ALA A 17 29.21 -5.60 -3.47
CA ALA A 17 28.55 -6.42 -4.48
C ALA A 17 29.55 -6.84 -5.58
N ALA A 18 30.34 -5.89 -6.08
CA ALA A 18 31.36 -6.14 -7.09
C ALA A 18 32.44 -7.12 -6.61
N SER A 19 32.86 -7.04 -5.34
CA SER A 19 33.83 -8.00 -4.75
C SER A 19 33.33 -9.44 -4.74
N ARG A 20 32.01 -9.64 -4.79
CA ARG A 20 31.35 -10.94 -4.81
C ARG A 20 30.99 -11.40 -6.23
N GLY A 21 31.31 -10.60 -7.25
CA GLY A 21 30.92 -10.86 -8.64
C GLY A 21 29.44 -10.60 -8.94
N ASP A 22 28.74 -9.91 -8.03
CA ASP A 22 27.33 -9.61 -8.13
C ASP A 22 27.07 -8.15 -8.50
N ASN A 23 25.85 -7.87 -8.98
CA ASN A 23 25.35 -6.53 -9.24
C ASN A 23 24.45 -6.07 -8.08
N LEU A 24 24.74 -4.90 -7.49
CA LEU A 24 23.97 -4.33 -6.37
C LEU A 24 22.47 -4.22 -6.70
N THR A 25 22.12 -3.82 -7.91
CA THR A 25 20.72 -3.70 -8.35
C THR A 25 20.02 -5.05 -8.37
N SER A 26 20.71 -6.11 -8.78
CA SER A 26 20.17 -7.48 -8.74
C SER A 26 19.92 -7.94 -7.31
N LEU A 27 20.82 -7.61 -6.37
CA LEU A 27 20.66 -7.92 -4.95
C LEU A 27 19.46 -7.16 -4.33
N ILE A 28 19.31 -5.88 -4.66
CA ILE A 28 18.15 -5.08 -4.23
C ILE A 28 16.85 -5.70 -4.77
N GLY A 29 16.84 -6.09 -6.05
CA GLY A 29 15.69 -6.75 -6.68
C GLY A 29 15.32 -8.06 -5.99
N ALA A 30 16.31 -8.91 -5.67
CA ALA A 30 16.10 -10.17 -4.97
C ALA A 30 15.55 -9.97 -3.55
N TYR A 31 16.09 -9.00 -2.81
CA TYR A 31 15.59 -8.62 -1.49
C TYR A 31 14.13 -8.16 -1.54
N LEU A 32 13.80 -7.25 -2.46
CA LEU A 32 12.44 -6.74 -2.62
C LEU A 32 11.46 -7.83 -3.06
N ALA A 33 11.87 -8.74 -3.95
CA ALA A 33 11.05 -9.88 -4.36
C ALA A 33 10.75 -10.80 -3.18
N GLY A 34 11.74 -11.12 -2.35
CA GLY A 34 11.54 -11.91 -1.12
C GLY A 34 10.65 -11.20 -0.10
N TYR A 35 10.84 -9.89 0.08
CA TYR A 35 10.01 -9.06 0.96
C TYR A 35 8.54 -9.04 0.53
N VAL A 36 8.27 -8.92 -0.77
CA VAL A 36 6.91 -8.99 -1.34
C VAL A 36 6.34 -10.41 -1.22
N ALA A 37 7.13 -11.44 -1.54
CA ALA A 37 6.70 -12.84 -1.44
C ALA A 37 6.37 -13.25 0.01
N GLY A 38 7.09 -12.71 0.99
CA GLY A 38 6.80 -12.87 2.42
C GLY A 38 5.56 -12.10 2.92
N GLY A 39 4.87 -11.38 2.04
CA GLY A 39 3.64 -10.65 2.38
C GLY A 39 3.85 -9.31 3.08
N TYR A 40 5.09 -8.82 3.16
CA TYR A 40 5.46 -7.51 3.72
C TYR A 40 5.45 -6.39 2.68
N GLY A 41 5.37 -6.75 1.39
CA GLY A 41 5.18 -5.81 0.29
C GLY A 41 3.86 -5.04 0.41
N PRO A 42 3.71 -3.93 -0.34
CA PRO A 42 2.49 -3.14 -0.31
C PRO A 42 1.30 -4.03 -0.67
N ARG A 43 0.46 -4.33 0.34
CA ARG A 43 -0.82 -4.97 0.10
C ARG A 43 -1.61 -4.02 -0.79
N ARG A 44 -2.01 -4.50 -1.95
CA ARG A 44 -2.93 -3.77 -2.82
C ARG A 44 -4.22 -3.60 -2.03
N VAL A 45 -4.43 -2.43 -1.43
CA VAL A 45 -5.70 -2.07 -0.81
C VAL A 45 -6.69 -1.91 -1.95
N VAL A 46 -7.38 -2.99 -2.28
CA VAL A 46 -8.53 -2.90 -3.16
C VAL A 46 -9.59 -2.18 -2.36
N LYS A 47 -9.74 -0.88 -2.62
CA LYS A 47 -10.87 -0.12 -2.11
C LYS A 47 -12.11 -0.70 -2.79
N VAL A 48 -12.75 -1.67 -2.14
CA VAL A 48 -14.02 -2.20 -2.60
C VAL A 48 -15.02 -1.08 -2.36
N ASN A 49 -15.27 -0.26 -3.38
CA ASN A 49 -16.44 0.60 -3.38
C ASN A 49 -17.66 -0.34 -3.44
N THR A 50 -18.14 -0.77 -2.28
CA THR A 50 -19.47 -1.38 -2.18
C THR A 50 -20.47 -0.29 -2.54
N VAL A 51 -20.85 -0.22 -3.82
CA VAL A 51 -22.01 0.58 -4.25
C VAL A 51 -23.24 -0.14 -3.70
N ARG A 52 -23.58 0.11 -2.43
CA ARG A 52 -24.83 -0.36 -1.85
C ARG A 52 -25.96 0.40 -2.56
N ARG A 53 -26.80 -0.32 -3.28
CA ARG A 53 -27.97 0.25 -3.94
C ARG A 53 -29.02 0.47 -2.86
N PHE A 54 -29.17 1.71 -2.41
CA PHE A 54 -30.25 2.07 -1.48
C PHE A 54 -31.58 2.08 -2.20
N GLU A 55 -32.61 1.53 -1.54
CA GLU A 55 -33.97 1.76 -1.95
C GLU A 55 -34.29 3.26 -1.85
N ARG A 56 -35.20 3.74 -2.70
CA ARG A 56 -35.57 5.16 -2.74
C ARG A 56 -37.06 5.31 -2.45
N SER A 57 -37.40 6.35 -1.69
CA SER A 57 -38.79 6.72 -1.45
C SER A 57 -39.48 7.16 -2.74
N ALA A 58 -40.80 7.28 -2.72
CA ALA A 58 -41.57 7.85 -3.83
C ALA A 58 -41.14 9.29 -4.20
N SER A 59 -40.50 10.00 -3.27
CA SER A 59 -39.93 11.34 -3.48
C SER A 59 -38.45 11.32 -3.92
N GLY A 60 -37.89 10.14 -4.20
CA GLY A 60 -36.52 9.96 -4.70
C GLY A 60 -35.42 10.02 -3.64
N ARG A 61 -35.77 10.18 -2.35
CA ARG A 61 -34.82 10.19 -1.24
C ARG A 61 -34.33 8.78 -0.96
N ALA A 62 -33.03 8.62 -0.71
CA ALA A 62 -32.47 7.33 -0.29
C ALA A 62 -33.08 6.94 1.06
N ILE A 63 -33.49 5.67 1.18
CA ILE A 63 -33.96 5.07 2.42
C ILE A 63 -32.75 4.38 3.04
N MET A 64 -32.31 4.86 4.19
CA MET A 64 -31.25 4.22 4.96
C MET A 64 -31.80 2.99 5.67
N PRO A 65 -31.13 1.82 5.59
CA PRO A 65 -31.46 0.66 6.39
C PRO A 65 -31.42 0.97 7.89
N ALA A 66 -32.26 0.31 8.68
CA ALA A 66 -32.30 0.52 10.14
C ALA A 66 -31.02 0.03 10.86
N ASP A 67 -30.27 -0.86 10.21
CA ASP A 67 -28.96 -1.38 10.61
C ASP A 67 -27.80 -0.65 9.91
N TRP A 68 -28.06 0.50 9.28
CA TRP A 68 -27.00 1.33 8.72
C TRP A 68 -26.18 1.95 9.84
N ASP A 69 -25.05 1.33 10.13
CA ASP A 69 -23.98 1.88 10.96
C ASP A 69 -23.28 2.97 10.15
N ASP A 70 -23.38 4.23 10.60
CA ASP A 70 -22.78 5.36 9.89
C ASP A 70 -21.26 5.28 10.03
N PRO A 71 -20.51 5.06 8.93
CA PRO A 71 -19.05 4.97 9.01
C PRO A 71 -18.38 6.29 9.43
N GLU A 72 -19.12 7.41 9.50
CA GLU A 72 -18.62 8.66 10.07
C GLU A 72 -18.69 8.71 11.61
N ASP A 73 -19.47 7.87 12.29
CA ASP A 73 -19.53 7.83 13.76
C ASP A 73 -18.17 7.39 14.36
N ASP A 74 -17.50 6.42 13.73
CA ASP A 74 -16.15 5.96 14.10
C ASP A 74 -15.07 7.06 14.03
N ILE A 75 -15.30 8.11 13.23
CA ILE A 75 -14.35 9.21 13.00
C ILE A 75 -14.47 10.26 14.11
N TYR A 76 -15.65 10.45 14.71
CA TYR A 76 -15.88 11.44 15.76
C TYR A 76 -15.75 10.89 17.18
N ASP A 77 -15.87 9.57 17.37
CA ASP A 77 -15.67 8.91 18.68
C ASP A 77 -14.19 8.82 19.12
N ASN A 78 -13.26 9.15 18.23
CA ASN A 78 -11.82 9.16 18.48
C ASN A 78 -11.21 10.57 18.64
N LEU A 79 -12.03 11.60 18.89
CA LEU A 79 -11.60 12.99 19.16
C LEU A 79 -11.72 13.40 20.63
#